data_AF-A0A8T2N4J5-F1
#
_entry.id   AF-A0A8T2N4J5-F1
#
_cell.length_a   1.000
_cell.length_b   1.000
_cell.length_c   1.000
_cell.angle_alpha   90.00
_cell.angle_beta   90.00
_cell.angle_gamma   90.00
#
_symmetry.space_group_name_H-M   'P 1'
#
loop_
_entity.id
_entity.type
_entity.pdbx_description
1 polymer ?
#
loop_
_entity_poly.entity_id
_entity_poly.type
_entity_poly.pdbx_seq_one_letter_code
_entity_poly.pdbx_strand_id
1 'polypeptide(L)'
;MVEMQAKIEEERKALEAKLDMEEEERNKARAELEKREKDLLKAQQEHHLLLEKLSALEKKVIVGGVDLLAKAEEQERLLEESNNELEERRKRAEQLRKELEEKEQERLDIEEKYTSLQEEAQGKTKKLKKVWTMLMAAKSEMADLQQEHHREIEGLLENIRQLSRELRLQMLIIDNFIPQEYQEMIENYVHWNEDIGEWQLPFEVDLSHVYLAYTEESMRQSLMKLERPRTSKSGRSRPKTSRRCVCDGKRGRILLSFL
;
A
#
# COMPACT_ATOMS: atom_id res chain seq x y z
N MET A 1 -4.94 102.26 20.60
CA MET A 1 -4.06 102.18 21.79
C MET A 1 -3.30 103.49 22.02
N VAL A 2 -2.58 104.04 21.02
CA VAL A 2 -1.92 105.38 21.11
C VAL A 2 -2.92 106.50 21.40
N GLU A 3 -4.10 106.44 20.80
CA GLU A 3 -5.19 107.40 21.03
C GLU A 3 -5.76 107.38 22.46
N MET A 4 -5.62 106.25 23.18
CA MET A 4 -6.15 106.10 24.54
C MET A 4 -5.16 106.60 25.59
N GLN A 5 -3.85 106.49 25.31
CA GLN A 5 -2.80 107.11 26.12
C GLN A 5 -2.81 108.63 25.99
N ALA A 6 -2.98 109.16 24.77
CA ALA A 6 -3.06 110.60 24.52
C ALA A 6 -4.25 111.26 25.26
N LYS A 7 -5.42 110.60 25.29
CA LYS A 7 -6.60 111.08 26.02
C LYS A 7 -6.38 111.15 27.54
N ILE A 8 -5.61 110.23 28.11
CA ILE A 8 -5.31 110.21 29.54
C ILE A 8 -4.29 111.28 29.93
N GLU A 9 -3.30 111.56 29.07
CA GLU A 9 -2.36 112.67 29.29
C GLU A 9 -3.03 114.04 29.17
N GLU A 10 -3.99 114.19 28.25
CA GLU A 10 -4.83 115.38 28.15
C GLU A 10 -5.73 115.56 29.38
N GLU A 11 -6.36 114.47 29.87
CA GLU A 11 -7.14 114.49 31.11
C GLU A 11 -6.27 114.82 32.35
N ARG A 12 -5.03 114.31 32.40
CA ARG A 12 -4.06 114.61 33.47
C ARG A 12 -3.65 116.08 33.47
N LYS A 13 -3.39 116.68 32.30
CA LYS A 13 -3.10 118.11 32.15
C LYS A 13 -4.31 118.99 32.48
N ALA A 14 -5.52 118.57 32.10
CA ALA A 14 -6.75 119.28 32.43
C ALA A 14 -7.07 119.27 33.94
N LEU A 15 -6.68 118.21 34.66
CA LEU A 15 -6.82 118.08 36.12
C LEU A 15 -5.76 118.86 36.92
N GLU A 16 -4.60 119.15 36.32
CA GLU A 16 -3.60 120.04 36.92
C GLU A 16 -3.95 121.52 36.78
N ALA A 17 -4.67 121.91 35.72
CA ALA A 17 -5.04 123.29 35.45
C ALA A 17 -6.26 123.82 36.25
N LYS A 18 -7.08 122.94 36.85
CA LYS A 18 -8.22 123.34 37.70
C LYS A 18 -7.76 123.45 39.17
N LEU A 19 -7.60 124.68 39.67
CA LEU A 19 -7.05 125.00 41.01
C LEU A 19 -8.12 125.36 42.08
N ASP A 20 -9.42 125.31 41.75
CA ASP A 20 -10.51 125.64 42.68
C ASP A 20 -11.55 124.50 42.81
N MET A 21 -11.14 123.35 43.33
CA MET A 21 -12.06 122.26 43.72
C MET A 21 -11.63 121.66 45.06
N GLU A 22 -12.60 121.24 45.87
CA GLU A 22 -12.39 120.56 47.16
C GLU A 22 -11.36 119.42 47.03
N GLU A 23 -10.38 119.36 47.94
CA GLU A 23 -9.25 118.42 47.89
C GLU A 23 -9.68 116.95 47.73
N GLU A 24 -10.88 116.59 48.20
CA GLU A 24 -11.45 115.26 48.08
C GLU A 24 -11.82 114.86 46.64
N GLU A 25 -12.38 115.78 45.83
CA GLU A 25 -12.75 115.46 44.45
C GLU A 25 -11.51 115.39 43.54
N ARG A 26 -10.50 116.22 43.82
CA ARG A 26 -9.21 116.16 43.13
C ARG A 26 -8.48 114.86 43.43
N ASN A 27 -8.52 114.39 44.68
CA ASN A 27 -7.90 113.12 45.06
C ASN A 27 -8.65 111.91 44.50
N LYS A 28 -9.99 111.93 44.43
CA LYS A 28 -10.79 110.89 43.76
C LYS A 28 -10.50 110.83 42.26
N ALA A 29 -10.47 111.98 41.58
CA ALA A 29 -10.17 112.05 40.15
C ALA A 29 -8.72 111.63 39.82
N ARG A 30 -7.75 112.01 40.66
CA ARG A 30 -6.36 111.52 40.55
C ARG A 30 -6.25 110.02 40.76
N ALA A 31 -6.94 109.47 41.76
CA ALA A 31 -6.96 108.03 42.01
C ALA A 31 -7.65 107.25 40.89
N GLU A 32 -8.67 107.83 40.25
CA GLU A 32 -9.34 107.21 39.11
C GLU A 32 -8.49 107.26 37.83
N LEU A 33 -7.80 108.38 37.56
CA LEU A 33 -6.82 108.45 36.49
C LEU A 33 -5.66 107.49 36.72
N GLU A 34 -5.13 107.39 37.94
CA GLU A 34 -4.05 106.46 38.27
C GLU A 34 -4.49 104.98 38.13
N LYS A 35 -5.76 104.66 38.43
CA LYS A 35 -6.33 103.33 38.17
C LYS A 35 -6.44 103.04 36.67
N ARG A 36 -6.96 104.00 35.89
CA ARG A 36 -7.08 103.87 34.43
C ARG A 36 -5.70 103.74 33.76
N GLU A 37 -4.70 104.48 34.22
CA GLU A 37 -3.30 104.35 33.78
C GLU A 37 -2.75 102.95 34.12
N LYS A 38 -2.95 102.47 35.34
CA LYS A 38 -2.50 101.13 35.77
C LYS A 38 -3.17 100.00 34.99
N ASP A 39 -4.46 100.11 34.70
CA ASP A 39 -5.20 99.08 33.95
C ASP A 39 -4.84 99.09 32.46
N LEU A 40 -4.56 100.25 31.87
CA LEU A 40 -3.99 100.34 30.53
C LEU A 40 -2.58 99.76 30.45
N LEU A 41 -1.73 100.03 31.46
CA LEU A 41 -0.40 99.43 31.56
C LEU A 41 -0.48 97.91 31.65
N LYS A 42 -1.39 97.36 32.47
CA LYS A 42 -1.63 95.91 32.54
C LYS A 42 -2.12 95.36 31.21
N ALA A 43 -3.10 96.00 30.56
CA ALA A 43 -3.60 95.57 29.26
C ALA A 43 -2.51 95.62 28.17
N GLN A 44 -1.61 96.61 28.22
CA GLN A 44 -0.45 96.69 27.33
C GLN A 44 0.56 95.59 27.61
N GLN A 45 0.86 95.32 28.87
CA GLN A 45 1.73 94.21 29.28
C GLN A 45 1.14 92.87 28.85
N GLU A 46 -0.17 92.65 29.05
CA GLU A 46 -0.87 91.44 28.61
C GLU A 46 -0.88 91.30 27.08
N HIS A 47 -1.16 92.38 26.36
CA HIS A 47 -1.12 92.37 24.88
C HIS A 47 0.29 92.11 24.35
N HIS A 48 1.31 92.71 24.97
CA HIS A 48 2.71 92.45 24.63
C HIS A 48 3.09 91.00 24.90
N LEU A 49 2.70 90.45 26.06
CA LEU A 49 2.92 89.05 26.42
C LEU A 49 2.19 88.09 25.45
N LEU A 50 0.99 88.43 25.00
CA LEU A 50 0.23 87.63 24.03
C LEU A 50 0.85 87.70 22.64
N LEU A 51 1.33 88.86 22.19
CA LEU A 51 2.07 89.00 20.93
C LEU A 51 3.41 88.27 20.97
N GLU A 52 4.11 88.31 22.11
CA GLU A 52 5.32 87.51 22.31
C GLU A 52 5.02 86.01 22.27
N LYS A 53 3.92 85.56 22.87
CA LYS A 53 3.48 84.16 22.78
C LYS A 53 3.06 83.77 21.36
N LEU A 54 2.30 84.61 20.67
CA LEU A 54 1.86 84.38 19.29
C LEU A 54 3.06 84.34 18.35
N SER A 55 3.95 85.32 18.43
CA SER A 55 5.18 85.35 17.63
C SER A 55 6.15 84.24 18.00
N ALA A 56 6.20 83.80 19.26
CA ALA A 56 6.97 82.62 19.65
C ALA A 56 6.36 81.32 19.09
N LEU A 57 5.03 81.22 18.99
CA LEU A 57 4.35 80.09 18.36
C LEU A 57 4.52 80.12 16.83
N GLU A 58 4.32 81.26 16.18
CA GLU A 58 4.57 81.44 14.75
C GLU A 58 6.03 81.18 14.39
N LYS A 59 6.99 81.71 15.17
CA LYS A 59 8.40 81.37 14.99
C LYS A 59 8.69 79.91 15.28
N LYS A 60 7.99 79.24 16.20
CA LYS A 60 8.15 77.79 16.41
C LYS A 60 7.53 76.95 15.28
N VAL A 61 6.46 77.43 14.66
CA VAL A 61 5.77 76.74 13.56
C VAL A 61 6.46 76.99 12.22
N ILE A 62 7.06 78.17 12.01
CA ILE A 62 7.67 78.61 10.74
C ILE A 62 9.21 78.56 10.78
N VAL A 63 9.85 78.90 11.90
CA VAL A 63 11.33 78.99 12.06
C VAL A 63 11.90 77.89 12.97
N GLY A 64 11.02 77.17 13.69
CA GLY A 64 11.33 76.00 14.48
C GLY A 64 11.49 74.75 13.62
N GLY A 65 12.46 74.79 12.72
CA GLY A 65 13.19 73.61 12.25
C GLY A 65 12.52 72.71 11.24
N VAL A 66 11.20 72.50 11.22
CA VAL A 66 10.56 71.80 10.10
C VAL A 66 9.09 72.21 9.90
N ASP A 67 8.78 72.61 8.67
CA ASP A 67 7.46 72.89 8.13
C ASP A 67 6.49 71.72 8.45
N LEU A 68 5.63 71.91 9.46
CA LEU A 68 4.77 70.84 10.01
C LEU A 68 3.79 70.30 8.98
N LEU A 69 3.37 71.15 8.03
CA LEU A 69 2.48 70.76 6.94
C LEU A 69 3.22 69.88 5.94
N ALA A 70 4.41 70.28 5.50
CA ALA A 70 5.25 69.47 4.61
C ALA A 70 5.63 68.12 5.24
N LYS A 71 5.92 68.09 6.55
CA LYS A 71 6.13 66.85 7.30
C LYS A 71 4.91 65.93 7.33
N ALA A 72 3.70 66.50 7.43
CA ALA A 72 2.47 65.72 7.43
C ALA A 72 2.21 65.11 6.05
N GLU A 73 2.43 65.87 4.97
CA GLU A 73 2.35 65.37 3.60
C GLU A 73 3.41 64.29 3.30
N GLU A 74 4.65 64.48 3.78
CA GLU A 74 5.70 63.46 3.68
C GLU A 74 5.34 62.19 4.46
N GLN A 75 4.77 62.33 5.67
CA GLN A 75 4.30 61.19 6.46
C GLN A 75 3.14 60.47 5.79
N GLU A 76 2.19 61.19 5.20
CA GLU A 76 1.07 60.62 4.46
C GLU A 76 1.56 59.84 3.23
N ARG A 77 2.49 60.39 2.46
CA ARG A 77 3.13 59.67 1.35
C ARG A 77 3.86 58.40 1.80
N LEU A 78 4.60 58.46 2.89
CA LEU A 78 5.28 57.27 3.44
C LEU A 78 4.29 56.20 3.91
N LEU A 79 3.14 56.61 4.49
CA LEU A 79 2.07 55.69 4.87
C LEU A 79 1.40 55.06 3.65
N GLU A 80 1.15 55.83 2.58
CA GLU A 80 0.61 55.31 1.33
C GLU A 80 1.57 54.32 0.66
N GLU A 81 2.85 54.66 0.54
CA GLU A 81 3.89 53.77 0.00
C GLU A 81 3.99 52.47 0.82
N SER A 82 3.92 52.56 2.16
CA SER A 82 3.91 51.40 3.06
C SER A 82 2.63 50.56 2.93
N ASN A 83 1.46 51.18 2.81
CA ASN A 83 0.19 50.49 2.61
C ASN A 83 0.17 49.75 1.27
N ASN A 84 0.64 50.38 0.20
CA ASN A 84 0.76 49.76 -1.12
C ASN A 84 1.68 48.53 -1.06
N GLU A 85 2.83 48.63 -0.38
CA GLU A 85 3.72 47.49 -0.21
C GLU A 85 3.07 46.36 0.61
N LEU A 86 2.32 46.70 1.66
CA LEU A 86 1.55 45.73 2.45
C LEU A 86 0.49 45.02 1.63
N GLU A 87 -0.23 45.73 0.77
CA GLU A 87 -1.22 45.13 -0.13
C GLU A 87 -0.57 44.19 -1.15
N GLU A 88 0.55 44.58 -1.75
CA GLU A 88 1.30 43.69 -2.64
C GLU A 88 1.77 42.43 -1.92
N ARG A 89 2.29 42.56 -0.71
CA ARG A 89 2.69 41.41 0.12
C ARG A 89 1.50 40.52 0.45
N ARG A 90 0.32 41.09 0.76
CA ARG A 90 -0.92 40.32 0.98
C ARG A 90 -1.35 39.57 -0.28
N LYS A 91 -1.36 40.23 -1.44
CA LYS A 91 -1.70 39.59 -2.74
C LYS A 91 -0.74 38.44 -3.07
N ARG A 92 0.57 38.64 -2.88
CA ARG A 92 1.57 37.57 -3.07
C ARG A 92 1.37 36.43 -2.08
N ALA A 93 1.09 36.72 -0.81
CA ALA A 93 0.82 35.70 0.20
C ALA A 93 -0.46 34.90 -0.12
N GLU A 94 -1.51 35.55 -0.62
CA GLU A 94 -2.74 34.89 -1.07
C GLU A 94 -2.52 34.01 -2.31
N GLN A 95 -1.73 34.47 -3.28
CA GLN A 95 -1.35 33.67 -4.45
C GLN A 95 -0.58 32.41 -4.04
N LEU A 96 0.46 32.57 -3.21
CA LEU A 96 1.23 31.44 -2.69
C LEU A 96 0.36 30.47 -1.90
N ARG A 97 -0.61 30.99 -1.12
CA ARG A 97 -1.54 30.15 -0.38
C ARG A 97 -2.44 29.33 -1.31
N LYS A 98 -2.98 29.93 -2.37
CA LYS A 98 -3.79 29.22 -3.37
C LYS A 98 -2.98 28.15 -4.09
N GLU A 99 -1.76 28.46 -4.52
CA GLU A 99 -0.86 27.48 -5.14
C GLU A 99 -0.51 26.33 -4.19
N LEU A 100 -0.37 26.62 -2.88
CA LEU A 100 -0.14 25.59 -1.87
C LEU A 100 -1.37 24.68 -1.74
N GLU A 101 -2.57 25.26 -1.65
CA GLU A 101 -3.83 24.52 -1.56
C GLU A 101 -4.08 23.64 -2.80
N GLU A 102 -3.79 24.14 -4.01
CA GLU A 102 -3.89 23.36 -5.25
C GLU A 102 -2.91 22.17 -5.25
N LYS A 103 -1.65 22.39 -4.85
CA LYS A 103 -0.67 21.30 -4.75
C LYS A 103 -1.05 20.29 -3.67
N GLU A 104 -1.59 20.74 -2.54
CA GLU A 104 -2.09 19.85 -1.50
C GLU A 104 -3.23 18.97 -2.02
N GLN A 105 -4.16 19.54 -2.79
CA GLN A 105 -5.23 18.77 -3.45
C GLN A 105 -4.69 17.76 -4.46
N GLU A 106 -3.75 18.16 -5.33
CA GLU A 106 -3.12 17.24 -6.28
C GLU A 106 -2.40 16.08 -5.58
N ARG A 107 -1.75 16.36 -4.44
CA ARG A 107 -1.10 15.34 -3.62
C ARG A 107 -2.12 14.36 -3.04
N LEU A 108 -3.24 14.85 -2.52
CA LEU A 108 -4.32 14.00 -2.01
C LEU A 108 -4.90 13.12 -3.12
N ASP A 109 -5.17 13.67 -4.30
CA ASP A 109 -5.66 12.91 -5.45
C ASP A 109 -4.70 11.79 -5.87
N ILE A 110 -3.39 12.05 -5.83
CA ILE A 110 -2.36 11.05 -6.14
C ILE A 110 -2.32 9.98 -5.05
N GLU A 111 -2.39 10.37 -3.78
CA GLU A 111 -2.40 9.45 -2.64
C GLU A 111 -3.62 8.51 -2.69
N GLU A 112 -4.81 9.02 -3.02
CA GLU A 112 -6.02 8.22 -3.22
C GLU A 112 -5.86 7.24 -4.39
N LYS A 113 -5.38 7.70 -5.54
CA LYS A 113 -5.11 6.84 -6.71
C LYS A 113 -4.09 5.75 -6.39
N TYR A 114 -3.03 6.10 -5.67
CA TYR A 114 -1.99 5.14 -5.28
C TYR A 114 -2.54 4.09 -4.31
N THR A 115 -3.39 4.50 -3.37
CA THR A 115 -4.06 3.60 -2.42
C THR A 115 -4.98 2.63 -3.14
N SER A 116 -5.80 3.12 -4.08
CA SER A 116 -6.66 2.26 -4.92
C SER A 116 -5.84 1.24 -5.74
N LEU A 117 -4.75 1.68 -6.38
CA LEU A 117 -3.85 0.79 -7.14
C LEU A 117 -3.20 -0.26 -6.24
N GLN A 118 -2.79 0.13 -5.03
CA GLN A 118 -2.19 -0.76 -4.05
C GLN A 118 -3.21 -1.83 -3.58
N GLU A 119 -4.45 -1.44 -3.29
CA GLU A 119 -5.52 -2.38 -2.92
C GLU A 119 -5.82 -3.38 -4.05
N GLU A 120 -5.86 -2.91 -5.30
CA GLU A 120 -6.01 -3.81 -6.46
C GLU A 120 -4.85 -4.81 -6.58
N ALA A 121 -3.61 -4.34 -6.44
CA ALA A 121 -2.42 -5.19 -6.53
C ALA A 121 -2.42 -6.25 -5.42
N GLN A 122 -2.78 -5.85 -4.20
CA GLN A 122 -2.95 -6.78 -3.08
C GLN A 122 -4.10 -7.77 -3.34
N GLY A 123 -5.23 -7.31 -3.88
CA GLY A 123 -6.38 -8.14 -4.24
C GLY A 123 -6.02 -9.18 -5.30
N LYS A 124 -5.33 -8.78 -6.37
CA LYS A 124 -4.81 -9.67 -7.43
C LYS A 124 -3.82 -10.69 -6.86
N THR A 125 -2.93 -10.25 -5.97
CA THR A 125 -1.95 -11.13 -5.31
C THR A 125 -2.63 -12.19 -4.42
N LYS A 126 -3.66 -11.83 -3.66
CA LYS A 126 -4.44 -12.78 -2.85
C LYS A 126 -5.16 -13.81 -3.73
N LYS A 127 -5.79 -13.37 -4.82
CA LYS A 127 -6.43 -14.27 -5.80
C LYS A 127 -5.42 -15.24 -6.42
N LEU A 128 -4.25 -14.73 -6.82
CA LEU A 128 -3.17 -15.54 -7.38
C LEU A 128 -2.69 -16.60 -6.39
N LYS A 129 -2.44 -16.24 -5.12
CA LYS A 129 -2.06 -17.19 -4.07
C LYS A 129 -3.11 -18.30 -3.91
N LYS A 130 -4.40 -17.95 -3.90
CA LYS A 130 -5.49 -18.93 -3.79
C LYS A 130 -5.51 -19.90 -4.97
N VAL A 131 -5.43 -19.39 -6.19
CA VAL A 131 -5.39 -20.24 -7.41
C VAL A 131 -4.13 -21.10 -7.42
N TRP A 132 -2.99 -20.57 -7.00
CA TRP A 132 -1.75 -21.33 -6.90
C TRP A 132 -1.85 -22.47 -5.88
N THR A 133 -2.45 -22.23 -4.70
CA THR A 133 -2.69 -23.29 -3.72
C THR A 133 -3.62 -24.38 -4.26
N MET A 134 -4.70 -24.00 -4.96
CA MET A 134 -5.61 -24.97 -5.59
C MET A 134 -4.91 -25.78 -6.68
N LEU A 135 -4.09 -25.11 -7.50
CA LEU A 135 -3.31 -25.77 -8.55
C LEU A 135 -2.31 -26.78 -7.95
N MET A 136 -1.62 -26.41 -6.88
CA MET A 136 -0.67 -27.31 -6.22
C MET A 136 -1.37 -28.49 -5.55
N ALA A 137 -2.54 -28.27 -4.93
CA ALA A 137 -3.37 -29.35 -4.40
C ALA A 137 -3.84 -30.31 -5.50
N ALA A 138 -4.37 -29.80 -6.61
CA ALA A 138 -4.78 -30.63 -7.75
C ALA A 138 -3.60 -31.38 -8.37
N LYS A 139 -2.40 -30.79 -8.39
CA LYS A 139 -1.19 -31.47 -8.85
C LYS A 139 -0.77 -32.61 -7.91
N SER A 140 -0.85 -32.42 -6.60
CA SER A 140 -0.56 -33.51 -5.66
C SER A 140 -1.60 -34.62 -5.76
N GLU A 141 -2.89 -34.28 -5.84
CA GLU A 141 -3.96 -35.26 -6.03
C GLU A 141 -3.76 -36.07 -7.31
N MET A 142 -3.38 -35.42 -8.42
CA MET A 142 -3.08 -36.13 -9.67
C MET A 142 -1.90 -37.09 -9.51
N ALA A 143 -0.84 -36.70 -8.79
CA ALA A 143 0.31 -37.57 -8.55
C ALA A 143 -0.06 -38.78 -7.68
N ASP A 144 -0.88 -38.57 -6.65
CA ASP A 144 -1.37 -39.62 -5.76
C ASP A 144 -2.24 -40.63 -6.55
N LEU A 145 -3.19 -40.14 -7.35
CA LEU A 145 -4.02 -40.98 -8.23
C LEU A 145 -3.20 -41.78 -9.25
N GLN A 146 -2.17 -41.17 -9.84
CA GLN A 146 -1.26 -41.88 -10.75
C GLN A 146 -0.50 -42.99 -10.04
N GLN A 147 -0.07 -42.77 -8.80
CA GLN A 147 0.62 -43.77 -8.00
C GLN A 147 -0.32 -44.92 -7.59
N GLU A 148 -1.55 -44.62 -7.19
CA GLU A 148 -2.57 -45.62 -6.88
C GLU A 148 -2.88 -46.48 -8.10
N HIS A 149 -3.17 -45.85 -9.23
CA HIS A 149 -3.43 -46.55 -10.49
C HIS A 149 -2.25 -47.43 -10.92
N HIS A 150 -1.01 -46.98 -10.73
CA HIS A 150 0.17 -47.80 -10.99
C HIS A 150 0.22 -49.04 -10.09
N ARG A 151 -0.05 -48.89 -8.79
CA ARG A 151 -0.10 -50.02 -7.84
C ARG A 151 -1.23 -51.00 -8.18
N GLU A 152 -2.39 -50.49 -8.58
CA GLU A 152 -3.52 -51.33 -9.04
C GLU A 152 -3.13 -52.14 -10.28
N ILE A 153 -2.50 -51.51 -11.28
CA ILE A 153 -1.99 -52.21 -12.46
C ILE A 153 -0.98 -53.28 -12.05
N GLU A 154 -0.02 -52.96 -11.18
CA GLU A 154 0.97 -53.94 -10.71
C GLU A 154 0.29 -55.13 -10.01
N GLY A 155 -0.73 -54.87 -9.19
CA GLY A 155 -1.53 -55.91 -8.52
C GLY A 155 -2.28 -56.78 -9.52
N LEU A 156 -2.98 -56.19 -10.50
CA LEU A 156 -3.68 -56.92 -11.54
C LEU A 156 -2.73 -57.76 -12.40
N LEU A 157 -1.56 -57.20 -12.75
CA LEU A 157 -0.54 -57.94 -13.50
C LEU A 157 0.03 -59.12 -12.71
N GLU A 158 0.22 -58.99 -11.39
CA GLU A 158 0.66 -60.12 -10.58
C GLU A 158 -0.43 -61.19 -10.46
N ASN A 159 -1.70 -60.80 -10.33
CA ASN A 159 -2.82 -61.75 -10.38
C ASN A 159 -2.86 -62.50 -11.71
N ILE A 160 -2.71 -61.81 -12.84
CA ILE A 160 -2.64 -62.45 -14.17
C ILE A 160 -1.48 -63.43 -14.24
N ARG A 161 -0.30 -63.06 -13.72
CA ARG A 161 0.86 -63.97 -13.69
C ARG A 161 0.60 -65.19 -12.82
N GLN A 162 -0.03 -65.01 -11.65
CA GLN A 162 -0.40 -66.11 -10.76
C GLN A 162 -1.39 -67.06 -11.44
N LEU A 163 -2.50 -66.55 -11.96
CA LEU A 163 -3.50 -67.35 -12.67
C LEU A 163 -2.90 -68.06 -13.88
N SER A 164 -2.01 -67.40 -14.61
CA SER A 164 -1.29 -68.02 -15.73
C SER A 164 -0.38 -69.17 -15.28
N ARG A 165 0.25 -69.08 -14.10
CA ARG A 165 1.05 -70.17 -13.53
C ARG A 165 0.17 -71.33 -13.09
N GLU A 166 -0.94 -71.03 -12.42
CA GLU A 166 -1.91 -72.03 -11.95
C GLU A 166 -2.56 -72.77 -13.13
N LEU A 167 -3.00 -72.05 -14.16
CA LEU A 167 -3.55 -72.65 -15.38
C LEU A 167 -2.54 -73.57 -16.06
N ARG A 168 -1.29 -73.12 -16.24
CA ARG A 168 -0.24 -73.97 -16.82
C ARG A 168 0.04 -75.21 -15.98
N LEU A 169 -0.01 -75.09 -14.65
CA LEU A 169 0.15 -76.22 -13.75
C LEU A 169 -1.00 -77.21 -13.93
N GLN A 170 -2.25 -76.74 -13.95
CA GLN A 170 -3.43 -77.58 -14.17
C GLN A 170 -3.37 -78.28 -15.54
N MET A 171 -3.01 -77.57 -16.60
CA MET A 171 -2.80 -78.16 -17.92
C MET A 171 -1.73 -79.24 -17.89
N LEU A 172 -0.57 -78.98 -17.25
CA LEU A 172 0.46 -80.00 -17.10
C LEU A 172 -0.01 -81.21 -16.32
N ILE A 173 -0.83 -81.04 -15.28
CA ILE A 173 -1.41 -82.17 -14.54
C ILE A 173 -2.31 -82.96 -15.49
N ILE A 174 -3.24 -82.29 -16.20
CA ILE A 174 -4.13 -82.95 -17.17
C ILE A 174 -3.31 -83.72 -18.22
N ASP A 175 -2.34 -83.08 -18.87
CA ASP A 175 -1.52 -83.68 -19.94
C ASP A 175 -0.74 -84.92 -19.47
N ASN A 176 -0.29 -84.95 -18.21
CA ASN A 176 0.53 -86.06 -17.69
C ASN A 176 -0.31 -87.23 -17.15
N PHE A 177 -1.51 -86.95 -16.69
CA PHE A 177 -2.32 -87.90 -15.94
C PHE A 177 -3.50 -88.40 -16.77
N ILE A 178 -4.11 -87.58 -17.62
CA ILE A 178 -5.29 -87.94 -18.41
C ILE A 178 -4.88 -88.17 -19.87
N PRO A 179 -5.07 -89.38 -20.42
CA PRO A 179 -4.86 -89.64 -21.84
C PRO A 179 -5.78 -88.78 -22.73
N GLN A 180 -5.28 -88.37 -23.89
CA GLN A 180 -5.95 -87.42 -24.79
C GLN A 180 -7.34 -87.87 -25.27
N GLU A 181 -7.54 -89.17 -25.48
CA GLU A 181 -8.84 -89.76 -25.88
C GLU A 181 -9.94 -89.51 -24.83
N TYR A 182 -9.59 -89.56 -23.54
CA TYR A 182 -10.53 -89.30 -22.45
C TYR A 182 -10.76 -87.81 -22.24
N GLN A 183 -9.75 -86.98 -22.52
CA GLN A 183 -9.90 -85.53 -22.45
C GLN A 183 -10.93 -85.04 -23.49
N GLU A 184 -10.81 -85.50 -24.74
CA GLU A 184 -11.78 -85.16 -25.80
C GLU A 184 -13.19 -85.67 -25.46
N MET A 185 -13.30 -86.86 -24.85
CA MET A 185 -14.59 -87.37 -24.37
C MET A 185 -15.18 -86.43 -23.31
N ILE A 186 -14.42 -86.05 -22.28
CA ILE A 186 -14.89 -85.18 -21.19
C ILE A 186 -15.31 -83.81 -21.74
N GLU A 187 -14.49 -83.20 -22.61
CA GLU A 187 -14.77 -81.88 -23.20
C GLU A 187 -16.08 -81.85 -24.01
N ASN A 188 -16.44 -82.94 -24.69
CA ASN A 188 -17.66 -83.01 -25.50
C ASN A 188 -18.95 -83.22 -24.68
N TYR A 189 -18.87 -83.86 -23.51
CA TYR A 189 -20.04 -84.24 -22.72
C TYR A 189 -20.24 -83.40 -21.45
N VAL A 190 -19.23 -82.66 -21.00
CA VAL A 190 -19.35 -81.85 -19.79
C VAL A 190 -20.23 -80.62 -20.05
N HIS A 191 -21.14 -80.33 -19.12
CA HIS A 191 -21.96 -79.12 -19.15
C HIS A 191 -21.93 -78.43 -17.79
N TRP A 192 -21.99 -77.11 -17.82
CA TRP A 192 -22.06 -76.29 -16.61
C TRP A 192 -23.51 -76.22 -16.15
N ASN A 193 -23.77 -76.55 -14.89
CA ASN A 193 -25.08 -76.39 -14.29
C ASN A 193 -25.11 -75.09 -13.47
N GLU A 194 -25.80 -74.06 -13.97
CA GLU A 194 -25.88 -72.74 -13.33
C GLU A 194 -26.60 -72.75 -11.96
N ASP A 195 -27.54 -73.68 -11.75
CA ASP A 195 -28.33 -73.74 -10.51
C ASP A 195 -27.55 -74.34 -9.33
N ILE A 196 -26.62 -75.24 -9.63
CA ILE A 196 -25.78 -75.93 -8.64
C ILE A 196 -24.39 -75.27 -8.56
N GLY A 197 -23.94 -74.61 -9.63
CA GLY A 197 -22.62 -73.98 -9.70
C GLY A 197 -21.48 -74.98 -9.85
N GLU A 198 -21.74 -76.13 -10.46
CA GLU A 198 -20.77 -77.21 -10.65
C GLU A 198 -20.82 -77.77 -12.08
N TRP A 199 -19.69 -78.30 -12.55
CA TRP A 199 -19.61 -79.05 -13.81
C TRP A 199 -20.25 -80.42 -13.64
N GLN A 200 -21.18 -80.78 -14.51
CA GLN A 200 -21.85 -82.07 -14.51
C GLN A 200 -21.51 -82.86 -15.77
N LEU A 201 -21.23 -84.15 -15.59
CA LEU A 201 -21.13 -85.11 -16.67
C LEU A 201 -22.47 -85.85 -16.77
N PRO A 202 -23.02 -86.05 -17.98
CA PRO A 202 -24.19 -86.89 -18.16
C PRO A 202 -23.86 -88.31 -17.68
N PHE A 203 -24.73 -88.87 -16.84
CA PHE A 203 -24.56 -90.14 -16.12
C PHE A 203 -24.29 -91.37 -17.02
N GLU A 204 -24.40 -91.25 -18.35
CA GLU A 204 -24.15 -92.33 -19.31
C GLU A 204 -22.66 -92.56 -19.61
N VAL A 205 -21.77 -91.65 -19.20
CA VAL A 205 -20.32 -91.82 -19.39
C VAL A 205 -19.73 -92.59 -18.20
N ASP A 206 -19.69 -93.93 -18.30
CA ASP A 206 -19.10 -94.79 -17.28
C ASP A 206 -17.56 -94.71 -17.29
N LEU A 207 -17.02 -93.78 -16.49
CA LEU A 207 -15.58 -93.53 -16.35
C LEU A 207 -14.85 -94.60 -15.51
N SER A 208 -15.53 -95.68 -15.11
CA SER A 208 -14.92 -96.81 -14.37
C SER A 208 -13.69 -97.39 -15.08
N HIS A 209 -13.69 -97.43 -16.41
CA HIS A 209 -12.55 -97.87 -17.22
C HIS A 209 -11.34 -96.93 -17.13
N VAL A 210 -11.55 -95.62 -16.94
CA VAL A 210 -10.47 -94.63 -16.73
C VAL A 210 -9.80 -94.88 -15.38
N TYR A 211 -10.59 -95.14 -14.34
CA TYR A 211 -10.08 -95.43 -12.99
C TYR A 211 -9.33 -96.78 -12.93
N LEU A 212 -9.78 -97.78 -13.71
CA LEU A 212 -9.11 -99.09 -13.83
C LEU A 212 -7.82 -99.05 -14.66
N ALA A 213 -7.67 -98.10 -15.59
CA ALA A 213 -6.42 -97.88 -16.34
C ALA A 213 -5.29 -97.25 -15.50
N TYR A 214 -5.63 -96.74 -14.30
CA TYR A 214 -4.70 -96.15 -13.34
C TYR A 214 -4.11 -97.19 -12.36
N THR A 215 -3.43 -98.20 -12.90
CA THR A 215 -2.66 -99.15 -12.08
C THR A 215 -1.28 -98.60 -11.72
N GLU A 216 -0.65 -99.10 -10.64
CA GLU A 216 0.69 -98.65 -10.22
C GLU A 216 1.75 -98.76 -11.34
N GLU A 217 1.62 -99.72 -12.26
CA GLU A 217 2.50 -99.90 -13.42
C GLU A 217 2.33 -98.82 -14.49
N SER A 218 1.08 -98.42 -14.76
CA SER A 218 0.76 -97.31 -15.67
C SER A 218 1.34 -95.98 -15.17
N MET A 219 1.23 -95.73 -13.86
CA MET A 219 1.82 -94.56 -13.20
C MET A 219 3.35 -94.58 -13.21
N ARG A 220 3.98 -95.74 -12.98
CA ARG A 220 5.44 -95.91 -13.08
C ARG A 220 5.95 -95.68 -14.49
N GLN A 221 5.26 -96.16 -15.53
CA GLN A 221 5.63 -95.90 -16.92
C GLN A 221 5.53 -94.40 -17.29
N SER A 222 4.49 -93.72 -16.82
CA SER A 222 4.33 -92.28 -17.05
C SER A 222 5.40 -91.46 -16.31
N LEU A 223 5.75 -91.83 -15.08
CA LEU A 223 6.86 -91.23 -14.33
C LEU A 223 8.24 -91.47 -14.99
N MET A 224 8.46 -92.61 -15.64
CA MET A 224 9.70 -92.86 -16.40
C MET A 224 9.82 -92.01 -17.67
N LYS A 225 8.70 -91.61 -18.29
CA LYS A 225 8.71 -90.66 -19.43
C LYS A 225 9.00 -89.21 -18.99
N LEU A 226 8.79 -88.90 -17.72
CA LEU A 226 8.96 -87.58 -17.09
C LEU A 226 10.38 -87.34 -16.54
N GLU A 227 11.31 -88.29 -16.65
CA GLU A 227 12.70 -88.04 -16.29
C GLU A 227 13.27 -86.88 -17.13
N ARG A 228 13.33 -85.69 -16.52
CA ARG A 228 13.97 -84.53 -17.14
C ARG A 228 15.42 -84.91 -17.43
N PRO A 229 15.93 -84.62 -18.64
CA PRO A 229 17.36 -84.74 -18.89
C PRO A 229 18.09 -83.98 -17.80
N ARG A 230 19.01 -84.64 -17.09
CA ARG A 230 19.92 -83.94 -16.18
C ARG A 230 20.64 -82.91 -17.04
N THR A 231 20.30 -81.63 -16.86
CA THR A 231 21.02 -80.56 -17.52
C THR A 231 22.45 -80.63 -16.98
N SER A 232 23.38 -81.16 -17.78
CA SER A 232 24.80 -80.97 -17.51
C SER A 232 25.02 -79.47 -17.39
N LYS A 233 25.71 -79.04 -16.33
CA LYS A 233 26.08 -77.63 -16.12
C LYS A 233 26.87 -77.14 -17.34
N SER A 234 26.19 -76.59 -18.35
CA SER A 234 26.84 -75.77 -19.36
C SER A 234 26.97 -74.38 -18.76
N GLY A 235 28.16 -74.06 -18.26
CA GLY A 235 28.51 -72.71 -17.86
C GLY A 235 28.42 -71.77 -19.07
N ARG A 236 27.28 -71.11 -19.24
CA ARG A 236 27.16 -69.96 -20.13
C ARG A 236 27.28 -68.70 -19.28
N SER A 237 28.46 -68.09 -19.37
CA SER A 237 28.78 -66.78 -18.84
C SER A 237 27.73 -65.76 -19.28
N ARG A 238 27.09 -65.13 -18.31
CA ARG A 238 26.20 -63.97 -18.48
C ARG A 238 27.01 -62.84 -19.16
N PRO A 239 26.60 -62.31 -20.32
CA PRO A 239 27.32 -61.19 -20.91
C PRO A 239 27.13 -59.97 -20.00
N LYS A 240 28.25 -59.39 -19.53
CA LYS A 240 28.25 -58.10 -18.85
C LYS A 240 27.91 -57.03 -19.89
N THR A 241 26.64 -56.62 -19.96
CA THR A 241 26.27 -55.37 -20.62
C THR A 241 26.83 -54.22 -19.78
N SER A 242 27.99 -53.70 -20.18
CA SER A 242 28.47 -52.41 -19.72
C SER A 242 27.56 -51.31 -20.30
N ARG A 243 26.49 -50.99 -19.59
CA ARG A 243 25.89 -49.66 -19.75
C ARG A 243 26.76 -48.68 -19.00
N ARG A 244 27.55 -47.93 -19.76
CA ARG A 244 28.17 -46.67 -19.34
C ARG A 244 27.09 -45.79 -18.71
N CYS A 245 27.21 -45.51 -17.42
CA CYS A 245 26.62 -44.33 -16.83
C CYS A 245 27.42 -43.13 -17.37
N VAL A 246 26.83 -42.40 -18.31
CA VAL A 246 27.27 -41.04 -18.62
C VAL A 246 26.70 -40.15 -17.52
N CYS A 247 27.50 -39.90 -16.48
CA CYS A 247 27.28 -38.79 -15.57
C CYS A 247 28.15 -37.63 -16.06
N ASP A 248 27.74 -36.96 -17.12
CA ASP A 248 28.27 -35.65 -17.50
C ASP A 248 27.37 -34.57 -16.89
N GLY A 249 27.93 -33.77 -15.99
CA GLY A 249 27.18 -32.68 -15.36
C GLY A 249 27.83 -32.02 -14.15
N LYS A 250 29.15 -31.82 -14.14
CA LYS A 250 29.79 -30.81 -13.27
C LYS A 250 30.58 -29.81 -14.10
N ARG A 251 29.95 -28.68 -14.41
CA ARG A 251 30.53 -27.33 -14.60
C ARG A 251 29.37 -26.36 -14.29
N GLY A 252 29.47 -25.31 -13.51
CA GLY A 252 30.55 -24.69 -12.76
C GLY A 252 29.90 -23.58 -11.93
N ARG A 253 30.54 -23.19 -10.84
CA ARG A 253 30.18 -21.99 -10.09
C ARG A 253 30.23 -20.78 -11.04
N ILE A 254 29.18 -19.97 -11.06
CA ILE A 254 29.30 -18.54 -11.33
C ILE A 254 28.55 -17.82 -10.22
N LEU A 255 29.33 -17.19 -9.34
CA LEU A 255 28.94 -16.08 -8.51
C LEU A 255 28.45 -14.95 -9.42
N LEU A 256 27.23 -14.48 -9.21
CA LEU A 256 26.81 -13.15 -9.64
C LEU A 256 26.02 -12.53 -8.50
N SER A 257 26.75 -11.81 -7.67
CA SER A 257 26.27 -10.59 -7.03
C SER A 257 25.79 -9.64 -8.14
N PHE A 258 24.58 -9.08 -8.02
CA PHE A 258 24.28 -7.64 -8.16
C PHE A 258 22.76 -7.38 -8.14
N LEU A 259 22.40 -6.34 -7.37
CA LEU A 259 21.10 -5.69 -7.12
C LEU A 259 20.19 -6.38 -6.09
#